data_AF-A0A8J4R117-F1
#
_entry.id   AF-A0A8J4R117-F1
#
_cell.length_a   1.000
_cell.length_b   1.000
_cell.length_c   1.000
_cell.angle_alpha   90.00
_cell.angle_beta   90.00
_cell.angle_gamma   90.00
#
_symmetry.space_group_name_H-M   'P 1'
#
loop_
_entity.id
_entity.type
_entity.pdbx_description
1 polymer ?
#
loop_
_entity_poly.entity_id
_entity_poly.type
_entity_poly.pdbx_seq_one_letter_code
_entity_poly.pdbx_strand_id
1 'polypeptide(L)'
;MEVQASLPAEFPSFIKTLVRSNVTGGYWLRLPAQFCKMHLPRHDIIVILEDESREEYKTKYIAENAALSSGWRRFSIAHQLCEDDVLVFQLVGTFKFKVYMVRLNGLAGVDGLFGPPNLDACARGNDYDKKIKIHKDATYFDRVMQDIFGETIQINNLKDLDTTTSFGNAANQYENGRKNLGSDVRCGLRLAGSIANLKEVNSISSFTIVVNGETIDSQLSDYQRVKYYDLCCSQNSFLHENLRKNINSKLAAEIISETINIVDAIRACELLTPLADFEGRDNTLKGFELLGMNVQFLRARVARLMSIAMEAAAVKDPRRKSKVRLEQAHAEEEIDFLKLKLSKSKETKERLDHKIEALKVNVVRHEIVFQEVVNAPW
;
A
#
# COMPACT_ATOMS: atom_id res chain seq x y z
N MET A 1 17.71 -15.85 21.87
CA MET A 1 17.65 -14.66 21.00
C MET A 1 18.79 -14.63 19.96
N GLU A 2 19.88 -15.39 20.14
CA GLU A 2 21.00 -15.48 19.18
C GLU A 2 20.70 -16.33 17.93
N VAL A 3 19.79 -17.31 18.04
CA VAL A 3 19.47 -18.23 16.91
C VAL A 3 18.85 -17.48 15.72
N GLN A 4 17.98 -16.49 15.93
CA GLN A 4 17.42 -15.73 14.80
C GLN A 4 18.48 -14.87 14.08
N ALA A 5 19.48 -14.38 14.82
CA ALA A 5 20.54 -13.54 14.28
C ALA A 5 21.63 -14.34 13.53
N SER A 6 21.76 -15.64 13.80
CA SER A 6 22.68 -16.54 13.10
C SER A 6 22.07 -17.23 11.87
N LEU A 7 20.77 -17.05 11.63
CA LEU A 7 20.10 -17.56 10.44
C LEU A 7 20.44 -16.71 9.21
N PRO A 8 20.58 -17.32 8.02
CA PRO A 8 20.80 -16.57 6.78
C PRO A 8 19.73 -15.50 6.59
N ALA A 9 20.15 -14.24 6.42
CA ALA A 9 19.27 -13.08 6.24
C ALA A 9 18.38 -13.15 4.98
N GLU A 10 18.66 -14.11 4.09
CA GLU A 10 17.93 -14.35 2.85
C GLU A 10 16.53 -14.95 3.07
N PHE A 11 16.29 -15.60 4.21
CA PHE A 11 15.00 -16.25 4.50
C PHE A 11 14.24 -15.55 5.63
N PRO A 12 12.97 -15.15 5.42
CA PRO A 12 12.20 -14.45 6.45
C PRO A 12 11.90 -15.40 7.62
N SER A 13 12.10 -14.89 8.84
CA SER A 13 11.90 -15.65 10.08
C SER A 13 11.11 -14.88 11.12
N PHE A 14 10.48 -15.59 12.05
CA PHE A 14 9.84 -15.01 13.22
C PHE A 14 9.99 -15.92 14.44
N ILE A 15 9.95 -15.30 15.61
CA ILE A 15 9.97 -16.00 16.90
C ILE A 15 8.54 -16.13 17.41
N LYS A 16 8.21 -17.28 17.97
CA LYS A 16 6.94 -17.56 18.62
C LYS A 16 7.18 -18.21 19.98
N THR A 17 6.80 -17.50 21.04
CA THR A 17 6.66 -18.09 22.37
C THR A 17 5.34 -18.83 22.44
N LEU A 18 5.37 -20.07 22.91
CA LEU A 18 4.19 -20.92 23.04
C LEU A 18 3.44 -20.57 24.31
N VAL A 19 2.14 -20.34 24.16
CA VAL A 19 1.21 -20.18 25.29
C VAL A 19 0.38 -21.44 25.47
N ARG A 20 -0.26 -21.61 26.62
CA ARG A 20 -1.10 -22.78 26.95
C ARG A 20 -2.05 -23.22 25.83
N SER A 21 -2.68 -22.29 25.11
CA SER A 21 -3.62 -22.60 24.01
C SER A 21 -2.97 -23.21 22.76
N ASN A 22 -1.65 -23.05 22.60
CA ASN A 22 -0.88 -23.63 21.50
C ASN A 22 -0.55 -25.11 21.75
N VAL A 23 -0.36 -25.50 23.01
CA VAL A 23 0.16 -26.83 23.40
C VAL A 23 -0.85 -27.69 24.18
N THR A 24 -1.90 -27.10 24.75
CA THR A 24 -2.95 -27.83 25.50
C THR A 24 -4.37 -27.40 25.10
N GLY A 25 -5.29 -28.37 25.06
CA GLY A 25 -6.73 -28.18 24.84
C GLY A 25 -7.13 -27.84 23.40
N GLY A 26 -6.60 -26.75 22.83
CA GLY A 26 -6.99 -26.22 21.53
C GLY A 26 -6.07 -26.61 20.37
N TYR A 27 -4.75 -26.66 20.60
CA TYR A 27 -3.73 -26.86 19.56
C TYR A 27 -3.88 -25.91 18.36
N TRP A 28 -4.06 -24.62 18.66
CA TRP A 28 -4.12 -23.56 17.66
C TRP A 28 -2.88 -22.69 17.78
N LEU A 29 -2.04 -22.66 16.74
CA LEU A 29 -0.87 -21.79 16.70
C LEU A 29 -1.12 -20.59 15.81
N ARG A 30 -1.47 -19.45 16.41
CA ARG A 30 -1.58 -18.19 15.67
C ARG A 30 -0.19 -17.64 15.35
N LEU A 31 0.06 -17.41 14.07
CA LEU A 31 1.28 -16.84 13.54
C LEU A 31 1.19 -15.30 13.51
N PRO A 32 2.32 -14.57 13.46
CA PRO A 32 2.31 -13.12 13.32
C PRO A 32 1.56 -12.69 12.06
N ALA A 33 0.48 -11.93 12.20
CA ALA A 33 -0.41 -11.57 11.10
C ALA A 33 0.32 -10.82 9.97
N GLN A 34 1.27 -9.94 10.33
CA GLN A 34 2.07 -9.20 9.35
C GLN A 34 3.00 -10.12 8.56
N PHE A 35 3.62 -11.11 9.21
CA PHE A 35 4.45 -12.11 8.54
C PHE A 35 3.62 -12.92 7.53
N CYS A 36 2.47 -13.41 7.96
CA CYS A 36 1.53 -14.14 7.12
C CYS A 36 1.10 -13.33 5.89
N LYS A 37 0.72 -12.06 6.09
CA LYS A 37 0.26 -11.18 5.01
C LYS A 37 1.35 -10.90 3.96
N MET A 38 2.63 -11.00 4.34
CA MET A 38 3.76 -10.75 3.45
C MET A 38 4.29 -12.02 2.77
N HIS A 39 4.18 -13.18 3.42
CA HIS A 39 4.90 -14.39 3.02
C HIS A 39 4.03 -15.64 2.83
N LEU A 40 2.75 -15.59 3.19
CA LEU A 40 1.81 -16.71 3.08
C LEU A 40 0.58 -16.31 2.23
N PRO A 41 -0.12 -17.29 1.63
CA PRO A 41 -1.22 -17.02 0.72
C PRO A 41 -2.50 -16.66 1.48
N ARG A 42 -3.45 -16.03 0.78
CA ARG A 42 -4.75 -15.59 1.36
C ARG A 42 -5.82 -16.70 1.41
N HIS A 43 -5.46 -17.93 1.14
CA HIS A 43 -6.35 -19.09 1.17
C HIS A 43 -5.71 -20.22 1.99
N ASP A 44 -6.54 -21.17 2.42
CA ASP A 44 -6.08 -22.31 3.21
C ASP A 44 -5.13 -23.20 2.40
N ILE A 45 -3.97 -23.52 2.98
CA ILE A 45 -2.95 -24.37 2.36
C ILE A 45 -2.41 -25.40 3.35
N ILE A 46 -1.68 -26.38 2.84
CA ILE A 46 -0.84 -27.26 3.66
C ILE A 46 0.55 -26.66 3.72
N VAL A 47 1.01 -26.39 4.94
CA VAL A 47 2.36 -25.96 5.28
C VAL A 47 3.15 -27.17 5.78
N ILE A 48 4.44 -27.20 5.47
CA ILE A 48 5.38 -28.22 5.96
C ILE A 48 6.25 -27.61 7.05
N LEU A 49 6.34 -28.27 8.20
CA LEU A 49 7.28 -27.94 9.28
C LEU A 49 8.42 -28.97 9.23
N GLU A 50 9.63 -28.52 8.93
CA GLU A 50 10.85 -29.31 9.01
C GLU A 50 11.53 -29.06 10.36
N ASP A 51 11.84 -30.11 11.10
CA ASP A 51 12.57 -30.03 12.37
C ASP A 51 14.10 -30.03 12.18
N GLU A 52 14.84 -30.07 13.29
CA GLU A 52 16.30 -30.13 13.29
C GLU A 52 16.86 -31.47 12.73
N SER A 53 16.07 -32.55 12.80
CA SER A 53 16.38 -33.88 12.27
C SER A 53 16.01 -34.04 10.79
N ARG A 54 15.52 -32.97 10.15
CA ARG A 54 14.99 -32.92 8.77
C ARG A 54 13.71 -33.75 8.56
N GLU A 55 12.99 -34.06 9.62
CA GLU A 55 11.69 -34.71 9.53
C GLU A 55 10.59 -33.67 9.20
N GLU A 56 9.68 -34.04 8.30
CA GLU A 56 8.65 -33.15 7.78
C GLU A 56 7.26 -33.45 8.35
N TYR A 57 6.64 -32.43 8.93
CA TYR A 57 5.30 -32.48 9.52
C TYR A 57 4.33 -31.59 8.75
N LYS A 58 3.27 -32.18 8.21
CA LYS A 58 2.25 -31.44 7.47
C LYS A 58 1.22 -30.83 8.41
N THR A 59 0.95 -29.54 8.23
CA THR A 59 -0.04 -28.80 9.00
C THR A 59 -0.91 -27.92 8.11
N LYS A 60 -2.18 -27.75 8.45
CA LYS A 60 -3.11 -26.89 7.73
C LYS A 60 -2.98 -25.46 8.23
N TYR A 61 -2.64 -24.55 7.34
CA TYR A 61 -2.70 -23.12 7.55
C TYR A 61 -4.09 -22.60 7.18
N ILE A 62 -4.70 -21.84 8.10
CA ILE A 62 -5.98 -21.16 7.91
C ILE A 62 -5.71 -19.68 7.70
N ALA A 63 -5.97 -19.17 6.49
CA ALA A 63 -5.60 -17.81 6.12
C ALA A 63 -6.41 -16.75 6.87
N GLU A 64 -7.71 -16.99 7.06
CA GLU A 64 -8.63 -16.08 7.78
C GLU A 64 -8.15 -15.76 9.20
N ASN A 65 -7.58 -16.77 9.88
CA ASN A 65 -7.15 -16.68 11.28
C ASN A 65 -5.64 -16.54 11.45
N ALA A 66 -4.88 -16.52 10.35
CA ALA A 66 -3.43 -16.57 10.32
C ALA A 66 -2.86 -17.65 11.28
N ALA A 67 -3.42 -18.86 11.25
CA ALA A 67 -3.13 -19.89 12.25
C ALA A 67 -2.84 -21.27 11.64
N LEU A 68 -1.95 -22.02 12.28
CA LEU A 68 -1.76 -23.45 12.05
C LEU A 68 -2.74 -24.23 12.90
N SER A 69 -3.40 -25.20 12.28
CA SER A 69 -4.53 -25.94 12.85
C SER A 69 -4.28 -27.46 12.79
N SER A 70 -5.04 -28.18 11.95
CA SER A 70 -4.90 -29.62 11.77
C SER A 70 -3.46 -30.00 11.44
N GLY A 71 -2.84 -30.89 12.21
CA GLY A 71 -1.43 -31.28 12.06
C GLY A 71 -0.47 -30.59 13.04
N TRP A 72 -0.79 -29.39 13.53
CA TRP A 72 0.00 -28.71 14.57
C TRP A 72 0.08 -29.54 15.86
N ARG A 73 -1.05 -30.12 16.28
CA ARG A 73 -1.11 -31.03 17.44
C ARG A 73 -0.09 -32.17 17.34
N ARG A 74 0.07 -32.76 16.16
CA ARG A 74 1.00 -33.86 15.93
C ARG A 74 2.44 -33.41 16.12
N PHE A 75 2.80 -32.26 15.54
CA PHE A 75 4.12 -31.66 15.70
C PHE A 75 4.41 -31.33 17.17
N SER A 76 3.47 -30.68 17.86
CA SER A 76 3.62 -30.32 19.27
C SER A 76 3.83 -31.51 20.19
N ILE A 77 3.12 -32.63 19.95
CA ILE A 77 3.28 -33.87 20.73
C ILE A 77 4.60 -34.55 20.39
N ALA A 78 4.97 -34.65 19.11
CA ALA A 78 6.21 -35.29 18.67
C ALA A 78 7.46 -34.64 19.30
N HIS A 79 7.42 -33.31 19.47
CA HIS A 79 8.52 -32.54 20.04
C HIS A 79 8.35 -32.21 21.53
N GLN A 80 7.31 -32.72 22.19
CA GLN A 80 7.03 -32.50 23.62
C GLN A 80 7.05 -31.00 23.99
N LEU A 81 6.40 -30.17 23.19
CA LEU A 81 6.39 -28.73 23.38
C LEU A 81 5.54 -28.33 24.59
N CYS A 82 6.08 -27.44 25.41
CA CYS A 82 5.47 -26.92 26.63
C CYS A 82 5.12 -25.44 26.50
N GLU A 83 4.38 -24.93 27.49
CA GLU A 83 4.20 -23.49 27.66
C GLU A 83 5.56 -22.83 27.91
N ASP A 84 5.73 -21.61 27.40
CA ASP A 84 6.96 -20.80 27.44
C ASP A 84 8.12 -21.30 26.56
N ASP A 85 7.99 -22.44 25.90
CA ASP A 85 8.94 -22.84 24.85
C ASP A 85 8.98 -21.80 23.73
N VAL A 86 10.18 -21.53 23.23
CA VAL A 86 10.40 -20.56 22.16
C VAL A 86 10.74 -21.29 20.87
N LEU A 87 9.94 -21.05 19.85
CA LEU A 87 10.18 -21.56 18.50
C LEU A 87 10.65 -20.44 17.58
N VAL A 88 11.62 -20.75 16.73
CA VAL A 88 12.00 -19.89 15.61
C VAL A 88 11.55 -20.56 14.33
N PHE A 89 10.67 -19.89 13.59
CA PHE A 89 10.20 -20.33 12.28
C PHE A 89 10.95 -19.58 11.21
N GLN A 90 11.59 -20.29 10.29
CA GLN A 90 12.24 -19.72 9.11
C GLN A 90 11.60 -20.29 7.85
N LEU A 91 11.12 -19.43 6.96
CA LEU A 91 10.51 -19.86 5.70
C LEU A 91 11.62 -20.16 4.67
N VAL A 92 11.94 -21.43 4.47
CA VAL A 92 13.09 -21.90 3.66
C VAL A 92 12.69 -22.37 2.25
N GLY A 93 11.39 -22.37 1.93
CA GLY A 93 10.86 -22.71 0.61
C GLY A 93 9.35 -22.48 0.55
N THR A 94 8.70 -22.80 -0.57
CA THR A 94 7.24 -22.68 -0.75
C THR A 94 6.49 -23.38 0.37
N PHE A 95 5.93 -22.58 1.28
CA PHE A 95 5.16 -23.03 2.43
C PHE A 95 5.88 -24.04 3.33
N LYS A 96 7.21 -23.99 3.34
CA LYS A 96 8.05 -24.87 4.14
C LYS A 96 8.79 -24.05 5.18
N PHE A 97 8.43 -24.25 6.44
CA PHE A 97 9.14 -23.68 7.57
C PHE A 97 10.15 -24.67 8.11
N LYS A 98 11.37 -24.20 8.31
CA LYS A 98 12.29 -24.84 9.24
C LYS A 98 12.03 -24.30 10.64
N VAL A 99 11.86 -25.20 11.60
CA VAL A 99 11.47 -24.87 12.97
C VAL A 99 12.61 -25.23 13.91
N TYR A 100 13.14 -24.22 14.60
CA TYR A 100 14.19 -24.38 15.60
C TYR A 100 13.57 -24.23 17.00
N MET A 101 13.92 -25.13 17.91
CA MET A 101 13.37 -25.14 19.26
C MET A 101 14.41 -24.60 20.24
N VAL A 102 14.12 -23.49 20.89
CA VAL A 102 14.96 -22.92 21.94
C VAL A 102 14.30 -23.23 23.27
N ARG A 103 14.77 -24.30 23.92
CA ARG A 103 14.41 -24.62 25.29
C ARG A 103 15.29 -23.82 26.22
N LEU A 104 14.69 -23.07 27.15
CA LEU A 104 15.43 -22.49 28.27
C LEU A 104 15.84 -23.62 29.21
N ASN A 105 16.97 -24.27 28.91
CA ASN A 105 17.60 -25.13 29.89
C ASN A 105 17.97 -24.25 31.09
N GLY A 106 17.32 -24.49 32.22
CA GLY A 106 17.85 -24.08 33.52
C GLY A 106 19.30 -24.55 33.62
N LEU A 107 20.16 -23.69 34.17
CA LEU A 107 21.57 -23.94 34.44
C LEU A 107 21.84 -25.39 34.90
N ALA A 108 22.68 -26.12 34.15
CA ALA A 108 23.68 -27.02 34.70
C ALA A 108 24.66 -27.41 33.59
N GLY A 109 25.93 -27.04 33.75
CA GLY A 109 27.01 -27.51 32.90
C GLY A 109 27.49 -28.91 33.29
N VAL A 110 28.38 -29.41 32.42
CA VAL A 110 29.29 -30.57 32.51
C VAL A 110 28.85 -31.86 31.79
N ASP A 111 29.82 -32.36 31.02
CA ASP A 111 29.96 -33.58 30.24
C ASP A 111 29.18 -34.84 30.64
N GLY A 112 28.82 -35.63 29.61
CA GLY A 112 29.00 -37.09 29.64
C GLY A 112 27.77 -37.98 29.83
N LEU A 113 27.49 -38.76 28.76
CA LEU A 113 27.05 -40.16 28.76
C LEU A 113 25.61 -40.55 29.20
N PHE A 114 24.99 -41.39 28.34
CA PHE A 114 23.79 -42.21 28.48
C PHE A 114 23.25 -42.51 29.91
N GLY A 115 21.94 -42.30 30.11
CA GLY A 115 21.16 -42.79 31.26
C GLY A 115 19.66 -42.45 31.16
N PRO A 116 18.72 -43.27 31.70
CA PRO A 116 17.47 -43.68 31.02
C PRO A 116 16.21 -42.86 31.38
N PRO A 117 15.04 -43.13 30.74
CA PRO A 117 13.90 -42.22 30.73
C PRO A 117 13.12 -42.36 32.03
N ASN A 118 12.75 -41.22 32.64
CA ASN A 118 11.79 -41.23 33.74
C ASN A 118 10.53 -40.47 33.34
N LEU A 119 9.44 -41.24 33.42
CA LEU A 119 8.06 -40.82 33.28
C LEU A 119 7.71 -39.88 34.43
N ASP A 120 7.08 -38.75 34.09
CA ASP A 120 5.80 -38.31 34.66
C ASP A 120 5.62 -36.81 34.44
N ALA A 121 4.81 -36.45 33.44
CA ALA A 121 3.80 -35.39 33.51
C ALA A 121 3.25 -35.08 32.11
N CYS A 122 2.21 -35.83 31.71
CA CYS A 122 1.02 -35.38 30.98
C CYS A 122 0.44 -36.48 30.08
N ALA A 123 0.30 -37.69 30.63
CA ALA A 123 -0.72 -38.62 30.17
C ALA A 123 -1.87 -38.61 31.19
N ARG A 124 -2.94 -37.87 30.90
CA ARG A 124 -4.29 -38.28 31.29
C ARG A 124 -5.22 -38.02 30.12
N GLY A 125 -5.49 -39.09 29.38
CA GLY A 125 -6.66 -39.15 28.53
C GLY A 125 -7.92 -39.15 29.38
N ASN A 126 -9.02 -38.66 28.82
CA ASN A 126 -10.22 -39.48 28.65
C ASN A 126 -11.15 -38.85 27.61
N ASP A 127 -11.65 -39.75 26.77
CA ASP A 127 -12.71 -39.58 25.78
C ASP A 127 -14.07 -39.51 26.48
N TYR A 128 -14.90 -38.51 26.14
CA TYR A 128 -16.36 -38.58 26.18
C TYR A 128 -16.96 -37.54 25.24
N ASP A 129 -17.61 -38.06 24.21
CA ASP A 129 -18.59 -37.43 23.34
C ASP A 129 -19.66 -36.65 24.16
N LYS A 130 -19.73 -35.33 23.98
CA LYS A 130 -20.88 -34.50 24.39
C LYS A 130 -20.92 -33.20 23.58
N LYS A 131 -21.99 -33.06 22.80
CA LYS A 131 -22.43 -31.83 22.13
C LYS A 131 -22.28 -30.61 23.06
N ILE A 132 -21.29 -29.74 22.80
CA ILE A 132 -21.26 -28.40 23.38
C ILE A 132 -21.94 -27.45 22.39
N LYS A 133 -23.14 -27.01 22.77
CA LYS A 133 -23.83 -25.89 22.11
C LYS A 133 -22.95 -24.65 22.26
N ILE A 134 -22.49 -24.12 21.13
CA ILE A 134 -21.83 -22.81 21.05
C ILE A 134 -22.89 -21.76 21.38
N HIS A 135 -22.84 -21.19 22.60
CA HIS A 135 -23.35 -19.83 22.78
C HIS A 135 -22.27 -18.89 22.23
N LYS A 136 -22.60 -18.22 21.12
CA LYS A 136 -21.83 -17.10 20.61
C LYS A 136 -21.91 -15.98 21.65
N ASP A 137 -20.89 -15.85 22.48
CA ASP A 137 -20.72 -14.64 23.27
C ASP A 137 -19.60 -13.80 22.63
N ALA A 138 -20.03 -12.83 21.84
CA ALA A 138 -19.17 -11.90 21.09
C ALA A 138 -18.34 -10.96 22.00
N THR A 139 -18.59 -10.99 23.31
CA THR A 139 -18.07 -10.00 24.26
C THR A 139 -16.70 -10.33 24.87
N TYR A 140 -16.20 -11.55 24.69
CA TYR A 140 -14.84 -11.93 25.12
C TYR A 140 -13.78 -11.55 24.09
N PHE A 141 -14.12 -11.65 22.80
CA PHE A 141 -13.21 -11.33 21.70
C PHE A 141 -12.91 -9.82 21.65
N ASP A 142 -13.89 -8.96 21.90
CA ASP A 142 -13.69 -7.50 21.92
C ASP A 142 -12.79 -7.02 23.07
N ARG A 143 -12.86 -7.68 24.24
CA ARG A 143 -12.00 -7.32 25.39
C ARG A 143 -10.53 -7.62 25.14
N VAL A 144 -10.24 -8.78 24.53
CA VAL A 144 -8.85 -9.17 24.20
C VAL A 144 -8.25 -8.28 23.11
N MET A 145 -9.07 -7.65 22.27
CA MET A 145 -8.61 -6.73 21.22
C MET A 145 -8.28 -5.33 21.74
N GLN A 146 -8.95 -4.86 22.81
CA GLN A 146 -8.65 -3.57 23.44
C GLN A 146 -7.33 -3.59 24.23
N ASP A 147 -6.99 -4.71 24.88
CA ASP A 147 -5.77 -4.82 25.70
C ASP A 147 -4.47 -4.92 24.86
N ILE A 148 -4.56 -5.19 23.55
CA ILE A 148 -3.39 -5.37 22.66
C ILE A 148 -3.08 -4.10 21.84
N PHE A 149 -4.03 -3.17 21.67
CA PHE A 149 -3.89 -1.97 20.81
C PHE A 149 -4.23 -0.64 21.51
N GLY A 150 -4.13 -0.59 22.83
CA GLY A 150 -4.41 0.62 23.62
C GLY A 150 -3.25 1.61 23.68
N GLU A 151 -2.94 2.32 22.59
CA GLU A 151 -2.26 3.63 22.67
C GLU A 151 -2.47 4.43 21.37
N THR A 152 -3.36 5.44 21.40
CA THR A 152 -3.22 6.76 20.74
C THR A 152 -4.39 7.69 21.14
N ILE A 153 -4.06 8.71 21.94
CA ILE A 153 -4.46 10.13 21.94
C ILE A 153 -5.96 10.51 21.80
N GLN A 154 -6.44 11.20 22.84
CA GLN A 154 -7.73 11.89 22.92
C GLN A 154 -7.89 12.99 21.87
N ILE A 155 -9.05 13.06 21.21
CA ILE A 155 -9.50 14.24 20.48
C ILE A 155 -10.99 14.49 20.77
N ASN A 156 -11.21 15.65 21.41
CA ASN A 156 -12.37 16.55 21.37
C ASN A 156 -13.61 16.26 22.22
N ASN A 157 -13.76 17.10 23.25
CA ASN A 157 -15.02 17.78 23.53
C ASN A 157 -14.82 19.28 23.23
N LEU A 158 -15.59 19.83 22.29
CA LEU A 158 -16.26 21.13 22.47
C LEU A 158 -17.38 21.25 21.43
N LYS A 159 -18.60 21.37 21.93
CA LYS A 159 -19.79 21.85 21.21
C LYS A 159 -19.99 23.33 21.54
N ASP A 160 -20.78 23.96 20.68
CA ASP A 160 -21.45 25.28 20.76
C ASP A 160 -20.69 26.46 20.13
N LEU A 161 -21.21 27.00 19.02
CA LEU A 161 -22.19 28.09 19.07
C LEU A 161 -22.70 28.45 17.64
N ASP A 162 -24.00 28.74 17.56
CA ASP A 162 -24.80 29.16 16.41
C ASP A 162 -24.33 30.46 15.72
N THR A 163 -24.73 30.69 14.47
CA THR A 163 -25.71 31.75 14.09
C THR A 163 -25.91 31.80 12.55
N THR A 164 -27.19 31.78 12.19
CA THR A 164 -27.87 32.14 10.92
C THR A 164 -27.25 33.25 10.07
N THR A 165 -27.45 33.21 8.74
CA THR A 165 -28.35 34.15 8.01
C THR A 165 -28.27 33.96 6.48
N SER A 166 -29.47 33.90 5.89
CA SER A 166 -29.82 33.79 4.47
C SER A 166 -29.73 35.14 3.72
N PHE A 167 -29.95 35.09 2.40
CA PHE A 167 -30.21 36.17 1.42
C PHE A 167 -28.96 36.80 0.79
N GLY A 168 -28.83 36.95 -0.52
CA GLY A 168 -29.71 36.71 -1.66
C GLY A 168 -29.01 37.25 -2.92
N ASN A 169 -29.55 37.00 -4.11
CA ASN A 169 -29.73 37.99 -5.19
C ASN A 169 -30.03 37.31 -6.53
N ALA A 170 -31.17 37.69 -7.11
CA ALA A 170 -31.37 37.69 -8.55
C ALA A 170 -32.42 38.76 -8.90
N ALA A 171 -32.03 39.69 -9.77
CA ALA A 171 -32.77 40.13 -10.97
C ALA A 171 -32.61 41.63 -11.30
N ASN A 172 -32.13 41.87 -12.53
CA ASN A 172 -32.61 42.82 -13.54
C ASN A 172 -32.46 44.35 -13.28
N GLN A 173 -32.29 45.26 -14.26
CA GLN A 173 -32.07 45.30 -15.72
C GLN A 173 -32.04 46.82 -16.10
N TYR A 174 -31.52 47.16 -17.31
CA TYR A 174 -31.81 48.36 -18.17
C TYR A 174 -31.50 49.77 -17.62
N GLU A 175 -31.25 50.84 -18.39
CA GLU A 175 -30.68 51.14 -19.72
C GLU A 175 -30.62 52.69 -19.82
N ASN A 176 -29.75 53.21 -20.68
CA ASN A 176 -29.86 54.46 -21.46
C ASN A 176 -29.86 55.87 -20.80
N GLY A 177 -28.89 56.70 -21.23
CA GLY A 177 -29.21 57.81 -22.15
C GLY A 177 -28.68 59.25 -21.85
N ARG A 178 -28.23 59.90 -22.94
CA ARG A 178 -27.87 61.33 -23.20
C ARG A 178 -26.45 61.77 -22.81
N LYS A 179 -25.54 62.25 -23.68
CA LYS A 179 -25.46 63.10 -24.92
C LYS A 179 -25.00 64.55 -24.66
N ASN A 180 -24.10 64.99 -25.55
CA ASN A 180 -23.59 66.33 -25.88
C ASN A 180 -22.38 66.84 -25.05
N LEU A 181 -21.42 67.63 -25.55
CA LEU A 181 -20.82 67.99 -26.86
C LEU A 181 -19.85 69.15 -26.50
N GLY A 182 -18.62 69.23 -27.03
CA GLY A 182 -17.86 70.50 -27.03
C GLY A 182 -16.40 70.46 -26.54
N SER A 183 -15.47 70.47 -27.51
CA SER A 183 -14.13 71.13 -27.60
C SER A 183 -13.56 71.85 -26.36
N ASP A 184 -12.26 71.94 -26.05
CA ASP A 184 -11.00 71.79 -26.78
C ASP A 184 -9.84 71.86 -25.72
N VAL A 185 -8.60 71.63 -26.16
CA VAL A 185 -7.32 72.00 -25.53
C VAL A 185 -6.61 70.99 -24.59
N ARG A 186 -5.48 70.55 -25.14
CA ARG A 186 -4.26 69.89 -24.62
C ARG A 186 -3.83 70.16 -23.17
N CYS A 187 -3.22 69.09 -22.64
CA CYS A 187 -2.16 68.98 -21.62
C CYS A 187 -2.57 68.62 -20.18
N GLY A 188 -2.01 67.49 -19.73
CA GLY A 188 -1.81 67.13 -18.33
C GLY A 188 -2.82 66.13 -17.79
N LEU A 189 -2.31 65.04 -17.21
CA LEU A 189 -3.03 64.07 -16.36
C LEU A 189 -3.94 63.09 -17.13
N ARG A 190 -3.36 61.95 -17.56
CA ARG A 190 -4.15 60.73 -17.78
C ARG A 190 -4.49 60.14 -16.41
N LEU A 191 -5.50 60.72 -15.78
CA LEU A 191 -6.15 60.16 -14.60
C LEU A 191 -6.64 58.75 -14.92
N ALA A 192 -6.26 57.82 -14.03
CA ALA A 192 -6.72 56.46 -13.98
C ALA A 192 -8.25 56.38 -14.04
N GLY A 193 -8.79 55.57 -14.94
CA GLY A 193 -10.23 55.42 -15.06
C GLY A 193 -10.68 54.70 -16.33
N SER A 194 -10.17 53.49 -16.58
CA SER A 194 -10.98 52.41 -17.17
C SER A 194 -10.22 51.11 -17.01
N ILE A 195 -10.70 50.23 -16.15
CA ILE A 195 -10.23 48.85 -16.03
C ILE A 195 -10.68 48.16 -17.31
N ALA A 196 -9.82 48.18 -18.33
CA ALA A 196 -10.05 47.41 -19.54
C ALA A 196 -10.09 45.94 -19.15
N ASN A 197 -11.15 45.25 -19.53
CA ASN A 197 -11.16 43.78 -19.53
C ASN A 197 -9.94 43.31 -20.34
N LEU A 198 -9.17 42.33 -19.86
CA LEU A 198 -8.02 41.78 -20.60
C LEU A 198 -8.40 41.34 -22.04
N LYS A 199 -9.70 41.08 -22.29
CA LYS A 199 -10.30 40.82 -23.60
C LYS A 199 -10.11 41.93 -24.65
N GLU A 200 -9.77 43.16 -24.27
CA GLU A 200 -9.50 44.27 -25.21
C GLU A 200 -7.99 44.43 -25.54
N VAL A 201 -7.10 43.78 -24.79
CA VAL A 201 -5.65 43.84 -25.02
C VAL A 201 -5.27 42.74 -26.01
N ASN A 202 -5.27 43.08 -27.30
CA ASN A 202 -4.97 42.12 -28.39
C ASN A 202 -3.48 42.03 -28.75
N SER A 203 -2.62 42.81 -28.12
CA SER A 203 -1.18 42.86 -28.41
C SER A 203 -0.35 43.25 -27.20
N ILE A 204 0.86 42.70 -27.10
CA ILE A 204 1.88 43.08 -26.11
C ILE A 204 2.16 44.60 -26.13
N SER A 205 2.02 45.25 -27.29
CA SER A 205 2.22 46.70 -27.46
C SER A 205 1.19 47.56 -26.71
N SER A 206 0.02 46.99 -26.42
CA SER A 206 -1.05 47.63 -25.65
C SER A 206 -1.09 47.19 -24.18
N PHE A 207 -0.20 46.30 -23.77
CA PHE A 207 -0.14 45.77 -22.41
C PHE A 207 0.77 46.62 -21.52
N THR A 208 0.15 47.34 -20.58
CA THR A 208 0.84 48.13 -19.56
C THR A 208 0.53 47.58 -18.18
N ILE A 209 1.56 47.36 -17.37
CA ILE A 209 1.43 46.85 -16.01
C ILE A 209 1.36 48.07 -15.08
N VAL A 210 0.20 48.26 -14.45
CA VAL A 210 -0.08 49.40 -13.56
C VAL A 210 -0.34 48.88 -12.15
N VAL A 211 0.46 49.34 -11.20
CA VAL A 211 0.31 48.99 -9.78
C VAL A 211 0.19 50.28 -8.98
N ASN A 212 -0.88 50.43 -8.20
CA ASN A 212 -1.16 51.65 -7.42
C ASN A 212 -1.16 52.95 -8.24
N GLY A 213 -1.51 52.87 -9.53
CA GLY A 213 -1.53 54.02 -10.45
C GLY A 213 -0.19 54.36 -11.08
N GLU A 214 0.88 53.63 -10.75
CA GLU A 214 2.21 53.77 -11.38
C GLU A 214 2.44 52.67 -12.41
N THR A 215 2.95 53.04 -13.59
CA THR A 215 3.39 52.08 -14.60
C THR A 215 4.76 51.51 -14.21
N ILE A 216 4.86 50.18 -14.09
CA ILE A 216 6.11 49.49 -13.68
C ILE A 216 6.86 48.83 -14.84
N ASP A 217 6.32 49.00 -16.04
CA ASP A 217 6.85 48.59 -17.34
C ASP A 217 8.36 48.78 -17.54
N SER A 218 8.95 49.86 -17.03
CA SER A 218 10.38 50.16 -17.15
C SER A 218 11.27 49.39 -16.18
N GLN A 219 10.68 48.74 -15.17
CA GLN A 219 11.39 47.97 -14.14
C GLN A 219 11.51 46.48 -14.52
N LEU A 220 10.88 46.07 -15.62
CA LEU A 220 10.89 44.71 -16.13
C LEU A 220 11.63 44.69 -17.47
N SER A 221 12.42 43.63 -17.70
CA SER A 221 12.99 43.37 -19.02
C SER A 221 11.90 43.03 -20.04
N ASP A 222 12.19 43.26 -21.33
CA ASP A 222 11.27 42.90 -22.43
C ASP A 222 10.87 41.42 -22.38
N TYR A 223 11.82 40.55 -22.02
CA TYR A 223 11.59 39.13 -21.83
C TYR A 223 10.55 38.83 -20.73
N GLN A 224 10.72 39.44 -19.55
CA GLN A 224 9.79 39.26 -18.43
C GLN A 224 8.40 39.78 -18.78
N ARG A 225 8.32 40.91 -19.49
CA ARG A 225 7.04 41.49 -19.93
C ARG A 225 6.29 40.56 -20.88
N VAL A 226 6.97 40.02 -21.89
CA VAL A 226 6.36 39.09 -22.84
C VAL A 226 5.84 37.85 -22.13
N LYS A 227 6.67 37.21 -21.29
CA LYS A 227 6.24 36.01 -20.55
C LYS A 227 5.12 36.29 -19.56
N TYR A 228 5.14 37.46 -18.92
CA TYR A 228 4.10 37.85 -17.98
C TYR A 228 2.78 38.16 -18.67
N TYR A 229 2.82 38.81 -19.83
CA TYR A 229 1.67 38.97 -20.71
C TYR A 229 1.10 37.60 -21.11
N ASP A 230 1.92 36.68 -21.62
CA ASP A 230 1.47 35.34 -22.01
C ASP A 230 0.82 34.60 -20.84
N LEU A 231 1.37 34.76 -19.63
CA LEU A 231 0.84 34.16 -18.41
C LEU A 231 -0.52 34.77 -18.02
N CYS A 232 -0.67 36.09 -18.11
CA CYS A 232 -1.95 36.79 -17.88
C CYS A 232 -3.01 36.36 -18.92
N CYS A 233 -2.63 36.30 -20.20
CA CYS A 233 -3.49 35.82 -21.28
C CYS A 233 -3.95 34.38 -21.03
N SER A 234 -3.05 33.50 -20.59
CA SER A 234 -3.37 32.10 -20.29
C SER A 234 -4.39 31.95 -19.16
N GLN A 235 -4.44 32.91 -18.22
CA GLN A 235 -5.40 32.94 -17.13
C GLN A 235 -6.59 33.86 -17.39
N ASN A 236 -6.63 34.50 -18.57
CA ASN A 236 -7.59 35.53 -18.92
C ASN A 236 -7.83 36.57 -17.80
N SER A 237 -6.76 36.95 -17.07
CA SER A 237 -6.81 37.89 -15.95
C SER A 237 -5.48 38.60 -15.74
N PHE A 238 -5.53 39.80 -15.17
CA PHE A 238 -4.33 40.50 -14.71
C PHE A 238 -3.91 39.92 -13.37
N LEU A 239 -2.78 39.22 -13.34
CA LEU A 239 -2.39 38.49 -12.12
C LEU A 239 -2.06 39.41 -10.93
N HIS A 240 -1.73 40.68 -11.21
CA HIS A 240 -1.40 41.71 -10.23
C HIS A 240 -2.59 42.57 -9.79
N GLU A 241 -3.80 42.31 -10.29
CA GLU A 241 -4.99 43.16 -10.05
C GLU A 241 -5.33 43.32 -8.57
N ASN A 242 -5.16 42.24 -7.80
CA ASN A 242 -5.49 42.19 -6.38
C ASN A 242 -4.28 42.42 -5.45
N LEU A 243 -3.13 42.85 -5.99
CA LEU A 243 -1.99 43.20 -5.14
C LEU A 243 -2.38 44.30 -4.14
N ARG A 244 -1.98 44.12 -2.88
CA ARG A 244 -2.32 45.06 -1.82
C ARG A 244 -1.82 46.47 -2.12
N LYS A 245 -2.64 47.47 -1.81
CA LYS A 245 -2.34 48.90 -2.08
C LYS A 245 -1.09 49.44 -1.38
N ASN A 246 -0.59 48.75 -0.36
CA ASN A 246 0.63 49.14 0.37
C ASN A 246 1.93 48.61 -0.26
N ILE A 247 1.85 47.79 -1.31
CA ILE A 247 3.02 47.27 -2.03
C ILE A 247 3.54 48.37 -2.96
N ASN A 248 4.80 48.77 -2.80
CA ASN A 248 5.41 49.75 -3.69
C ASN A 248 5.65 49.15 -5.09
N SER A 249 5.73 50.03 -6.10
CA SER A 249 5.90 49.65 -7.51
C SER A 249 7.15 48.78 -7.75
N LYS A 250 8.23 49.04 -7.01
CA LYS A 250 9.47 48.25 -7.08
C LYS A 250 9.29 46.81 -6.60
N LEU A 251 8.68 46.62 -5.45
CA LEU A 251 8.39 45.29 -4.92
C LEU A 251 7.42 44.53 -5.82
N ALA A 252 6.44 45.22 -6.41
CA ALA A 252 5.54 44.59 -7.37
C ALA A 252 6.27 44.10 -8.63
N ALA A 253 7.24 44.85 -9.14
CA ALA A 253 8.09 44.42 -10.25
C ALA A 253 8.92 43.18 -9.88
N GLU A 254 9.50 43.14 -8.67
CA GLU A 254 10.24 41.97 -8.19
C GLU A 254 9.34 40.72 -8.05
N ILE A 255 8.12 40.87 -7.53
CA ILE A 255 7.15 39.77 -7.44
C ILE A 255 6.82 39.21 -8.83
N ILE A 256 6.62 40.10 -9.82
CA ILE A 256 6.36 39.69 -11.20
C ILE A 256 7.56 38.98 -11.80
N SER A 257 8.76 39.54 -11.64
CA SER A 257 10.03 38.95 -12.08
C SER A 257 10.20 37.53 -11.53
N GLU A 258 10.02 37.36 -10.22
CA GLU A 258 10.19 36.07 -9.56
C GLU A 258 9.09 35.07 -9.95
N THR A 259 7.87 35.54 -10.18
CA THR A 259 6.80 34.70 -10.74
C THR A 259 7.21 34.11 -12.10
N ILE A 260 7.86 34.89 -12.96
CA ILE A 260 8.36 34.41 -14.26
C ILE A 260 9.51 33.42 -14.10
N ASN A 261 10.43 33.68 -13.18
CA ASN A 261 11.52 32.75 -12.86
C ASN A 261 10.97 31.38 -12.41
N ILE A 262 9.94 31.39 -11.54
CA ILE A 262 9.28 30.16 -11.09
C ILE A 262 8.58 29.45 -12.25
N VAL A 263 7.89 30.18 -13.13
CA VAL A 263 7.23 29.60 -14.32
C VAL A 263 8.25 28.90 -15.22
N ASP A 264 9.41 29.51 -15.44
CA ASP A 264 10.46 28.93 -16.25
C ASP A 264 11.13 27.74 -15.56
N ALA A 265 11.34 27.82 -14.25
CA ALA A 265 11.82 26.70 -13.46
C ALA A 265 10.85 25.52 -13.51
N ILE A 266 9.53 25.76 -13.41
CA ILE A 266 8.48 24.72 -13.57
C ILE A 266 8.56 24.08 -14.96
N ARG A 267 8.78 24.88 -16.01
CA ARG A 267 8.92 24.38 -17.39
C ARG A 267 10.19 23.56 -17.60
N ALA A 268 11.25 23.86 -16.84
CA ALA A 268 12.53 23.14 -16.89
C ALA A 268 12.62 21.96 -15.91
N CYS A 269 11.60 21.71 -15.07
CA CYS A 269 11.62 20.61 -14.10
C CYS A 269 11.66 19.23 -14.78
N GLU A 270 12.43 18.32 -14.19
CA GLU A 270 12.51 16.92 -14.56
C GLU A 270 11.97 16.02 -13.44
N LEU A 271 11.75 14.73 -13.73
CA LEU A 271 11.26 13.76 -12.74
C LEU A 271 12.22 13.55 -11.55
N LEU A 272 13.50 13.93 -11.71
CA LEU A 272 14.56 13.84 -10.70
C LEU A 272 14.79 15.15 -9.94
N THR A 273 14.04 16.21 -10.26
CA THR A 273 14.16 17.48 -9.53
C THR A 273 13.88 17.25 -8.03
N PRO A 274 14.76 17.72 -7.12
CA PRO A 274 14.60 17.54 -5.68
C PRO A 274 13.25 18.06 -5.16
N LEU A 275 12.67 17.33 -4.19
CA LEU A 275 11.38 17.69 -3.60
C LEU A 275 11.39 19.08 -2.94
N ALA A 276 12.53 19.44 -2.33
CA ALA A 276 12.76 20.73 -1.68
C ALA A 276 12.61 21.91 -2.66
N ASP A 277 12.95 21.73 -3.94
CA ASP A 277 12.83 22.79 -4.95
C ASP A 277 11.36 23.09 -5.26
N PHE A 278 10.49 22.07 -5.26
CA PHE A 278 9.05 22.26 -5.42
C PHE A 278 8.45 22.96 -4.19
N GLU A 279 8.88 22.57 -2.99
CA GLU A 279 8.42 23.19 -1.73
C GLU A 279 8.86 24.65 -1.61
N GLY A 280 10.12 24.96 -1.95
CA GLY A 280 10.62 26.33 -1.99
C GLY A 280 9.80 27.21 -2.94
N ARG A 281 9.46 26.71 -4.13
CA ARG A 281 8.61 27.42 -5.10
C ARG A 281 7.18 27.58 -4.61
N ASP A 282 6.56 26.55 -4.02
CA ASP A 282 5.20 26.68 -3.48
C ASP A 282 5.14 27.70 -2.33
N ASN A 283 6.17 27.72 -1.46
CA ASN A 283 6.27 28.70 -0.38
C ASN A 283 6.39 30.14 -0.90
N THR A 284 7.21 30.37 -1.93
CA THR A 284 7.31 31.69 -2.57
C THR A 284 5.99 32.11 -3.21
N LEU A 285 5.35 31.22 -3.97
CA LEU A 285 4.04 31.49 -4.57
C LEU A 285 2.94 31.72 -3.54
N LYS A 286 2.97 30.99 -2.41
CA LYS A 286 2.06 31.20 -1.28
C LYS A 286 2.27 32.58 -0.65
N GLY A 287 3.52 33.03 -0.54
CA GLY A 287 3.84 34.41 -0.15
C GLY A 287 3.21 35.43 -1.08
N PHE A 288 3.33 35.23 -2.41
CA PHE A 288 2.73 36.13 -3.40
C PHE A 288 1.21 36.11 -3.37
N GLU A 289 0.59 34.94 -3.18
CA GLU A 289 -0.86 34.80 -3.00
C GLU A 289 -1.34 35.61 -1.78
N LEU A 290 -0.63 35.55 -0.65
CA LEU A 290 -0.96 36.34 0.54
C LEU A 290 -0.85 37.86 0.27
N LEU A 291 0.07 38.27 -0.60
CA LEU A 291 0.21 39.65 -1.06
C LEU A 291 -0.87 40.08 -2.07
N GLY A 292 -1.75 39.16 -2.47
CA GLY A 292 -2.87 39.41 -3.37
C GLY A 292 -2.60 39.09 -4.84
N MET A 293 -1.47 38.45 -5.15
CA MET A 293 -1.17 38.00 -6.51
C MET A 293 -2.02 36.77 -6.87
N ASN A 294 -2.62 36.75 -8.05
CA ASN A 294 -3.33 35.58 -8.54
C ASN A 294 -2.33 34.53 -9.08
N VAL A 295 -1.87 33.64 -8.19
CA VAL A 295 -0.89 32.58 -8.54
C VAL A 295 -1.34 31.17 -8.11
N GLN A 296 -2.61 31.01 -7.72
CA GLN A 296 -3.15 29.73 -7.25
C GLN A 296 -3.01 28.60 -8.29
N PHE A 297 -3.17 28.94 -9.57
CA PHE A 297 -2.99 27.99 -10.67
C PHE A 297 -1.54 27.47 -10.78
N LEU A 298 -0.54 28.30 -10.46
CA LEU A 298 0.86 27.88 -10.40
C LEU A 298 1.10 26.96 -9.21
N ARG A 299 0.55 27.28 -8.04
CA ARG A 299 0.62 26.43 -6.85
C ARG A 299 -0.01 25.06 -7.09
N ALA A 300 -1.18 25.01 -7.70
CA ALA A 300 -1.83 23.76 -8.10
C ALA A 300 -0.95 22.93 -9.05
N ARG A 301 -0.26 23.60 -9.99
CA ARG A 301 0.69 22.94 -10.90
C ARG A 301 1.92 22.39 -10.17
N VAL A 302 2.51 23.15 -9.25
CA VAL A 302 3.63 22.71 -8.42
C VAL A 302 3.24 21.51 -7.55
N ALA A 303 2.09 21.55 -6.88
CA ALA A 303 1.56 20.46 -6.07
C ALA A 303 1.36 19.18 -6.89
N ARG A 304 0.84 19.30 -8.12
CA ARG A 304 0.68 18.16 -9.02
C ARG A 304 2.02 17.55 -9.44
N LEU A 305 3.01 18.39 -9.77
CA LEU A 305 4.36 17.92 -10.09
C LEU A 305 5.00 17.21 -8.90
N MET A 306 4.82 17.74 -7.70
CA MET A 306 5.28 17.16 -6.45
C MET A 306 4.68 15.75 -6.22
N SER A 307 3.37 15.59 -6.41
CA SER A 307 2.68 14.27 -6.31
C SER A 307 3.28 13.27 -7.29
N ILE A 308 3.47 13.67 -8.55
CA ILE A 308 4.03 12.80 -9.60
C ILE A 308 5.48 12.39 -9.24
N ALA A 309 6.29 13.32 -8.76
CA ALA A 309 7.66 13.03 -8.33
C ALA A 309 7.71 12.03 -7.16
N MET A 310 6.80 12.18 -6.18
CA MET A 310 6.68 11.25 -5.05
C MET A 310 6.23 9.86 -5.50
N GLU A 311 5.25 9.78 -6.40
CA GLU A 311 4.80 8.50 -6.98
C GLU A 311 5.93 7.82 -7.76
N ALA A 312 6.67 8.56 -8.58
CA ALA A 312 7.82 8.04 -9.31
C ALA A 312 8.94 7.55 -8.38
N ALA A 313 9.19 8.24 -7.27
CA ALA A 313 10.11 7.80 -6.24
C ALA A 313 9.62 6.51 -5.55
N ALA A 314 8.31 6.38 -5.30
CA ALA A 314 7.70 5.20 -4.70
C ALA A 314 7.73 3.97 -5.63
N VAL A 315 7.69 4.15 -6.95
CA VAL A 315 7.87 3.06 -7.93
C VAL A 315 9.32 2.55 -7.95
N LYS A 316 10.28 3.43 -7.68
CA LYS A 316 11.70 3.08 -7.55
C LYS A 316 12.04 2.42 -6.21
N ASP A 317 11.12 2.37 -5.24
CA ASP A 317 11.34 1.72 -3.95
C ASP A 317 11.67 0.22 -4.16
N PRO A 318 12.91 -0.21 -3.83
CA PRO A 318 13.33 -1.60 -3.94
C PRO A 318 12.41 -2.57 -3.20
N ARG A 319 11.72 -2.12 -2.14
CA ARG A 319 10.86 -2.95 -1.28
C ARG A 319 9.56 -3.35 -1.96
N ARG A 320 9.01 -2.49 -2.82
CA ARG A 320 7.78 -2.80 -3.56
C ARG A 320 8.07 -3.67 -4.78
N LYS A 321 9.21 -3.40 -5.43
CA LYS A 321 9.75 -4.24 -6.52
C LYS A 321 10.13 -5.64 -6.02
N SER A 322 10.71 -5.76 -4.82
CA SER A 322 11.03 -7.06 -4.22
C SER A 322 9.78 -7.84 -3.84
N LYS A 323 8.73 -7.18 -3.34
CA LYS A 323 7.45 -7.83 -3.04
C LYS A 323 6.78 -8.40 -4.29
N VAL A 324 6.67 -7.63 -5.37
CA VAL A 324 6.07 -8.11 -6.63
C VAL A 324 6.90 -9.24 -7.23
N ARG A 325 8.24 -9.16 -7.15
CA ARG A 325 9.13 -10.25 -7.59
C ARG A 325 9.00 -11.52 -6.75
N LEU A 326 8.80 -11.39 -5.44
CA LEU A 326 8.57 -12.52 -4.54
C LEU A 326 7.21 -13.18 -4.82
N GLU A 327 6.16 -12.38 -5.00
CA GLU A 327 4.84 -12.87 -5.40
C GLU A 327 4.89 -13.56 -6.77
N GLN A 328 5.68 -13.04 -7.71
CA GLN A 328 5.92 -13.66 -9.01
C GLN A 328 6.65 -15.00 -8.87
N ALA A 329 7.77 -15.06 -8.13
CA ALA A 329 8.54 -16.30 -7.94
C ALA A 329 7.67 -17.38 -7.28
N HIS A 330 6.87 -16.99 -6.29
CA HIS A 330 5.91 -17.88 -5.65
C HIS A 330 4.87 -18.44 -6.64
N ALA A 331 4.31 -17.59 -7.51
CA ALA A 331 3.35 -18.03 -8.53
C ALA A 331 4.01 -18.99 -9.56
N GLU A 332 5.27 -18.75 -9.92
CA GLU A 332 6.04 -19.64 -10.81
C GLU A 332 6.28 -21.02 -10.17
N GLU A 333 6.65 -21.06 -8.89
CA GLU A 333 6.82 -22.31 -8.14
C GLU A 333 5.50 -23.11 -8.02
N GLU A 334 4.38 -22.42 -7.79
CA GLU A 334 3.05 -23.05 -7.76
C GLU A 334 2.67 -23.65 -9.13
N ILE A 335 2.96 -22.93 -10.23
CA ILE A 335 2.75 -23.43 -11.59
C ILE A 335 3.55 -24.71 -11.83
N ASP A 336 4.82 -24.74 -11.44
CA ASP A 336 5.68 -25.90 -11.65
C ASP A 336 5.26 -27.10 -10.79
N PHE A 337 4.83 -26.86 -9.55
CA PHE A 337 4.21 -27.88 -8.71
C PHE A 337 2.95 -28.48 -9.36
N LEU A 338 2.07 -27.64 -9.90
CA LEU A 338 0.85 -28.08 -10.57
C LEU A 338 1.17 -28.87 -11.85
N LYS A 339 2.16 -28.45 -12.64
CA LYS A 339 2.64 -29.21 -13.81
C LYS A 339 3.15 -30.60 -13.42
N LEU A 340 3.94 -30.71 -12.34
CA LEU A 340 4.43 -31.99 -11.86
C LEU A 340 3.29 -32.92 -11.45
N LYS A 341 2.29 -32.39 -10.73
CA LYS A 341 1.10 -33.15 -10.33
C LYS A 341 0.30 -33.60 -11.55
N LEU A 342 0.14 -32.74 -12.55
CA LEU A 342 -0.53 -33.07 -13.81
C LEU A 342 0.19 -34.20 -14.56
N SER A 343 1.53 -34.17 -14.61
CA SER A 343 2.33 -35.23 -15.23
C SER A 343 2.09 -36.58 -14.57
N LYS A 344 2.15 -36.64 -13.23
CA LYS A 344 1.86 -37.87 -12.46
C LYS A 344 0.45 -38.39 -12.71
N SER A 345 -0.55 -37.51 -12.72
CA SER A 345 -1.93 -37.89 -13.01
C SER A 345 -2.08 -38.45 -14.44
N LYS A 346 -1.38 -37.88 -15.43
CA LYS A 346 -1.36 -38.41 -16.81
C LYS A 346 -0.75 -39.81 -16.89
N GLU A 347 0.39 -40.04 -16.24
CA GLU A 347 1.02 -41.36 -16.18
C GLU A 347 0.09 -42.41 -15.54
N THR A 348 -0.60 -42.04 -14.46
CA THR A 348 -1.56 -42.96 -13.83
C THR A 348 -2.74 -43.28 -14.74
N LYS A 349 -3.22 -42.30 -15.52
CA LYS A 349 -4.28 -42.51 -16.50
C LYS A 349 -3.81 -43.48 -17.58
N GLU A 350 -2.65 -43.24 -18.19
CA GLU A 350 -2.09 -44.12 -19.22
C GLU A 350 -1.93 -45.55 -18.70
N ARG A 351 -1.41 -45.71 -17.48
CA ARG A 351 -1.29 -47.03 -16.85
C ARG A 351 -2.65 -47.73 -16.69
N LEU A 352 -3.70 -47.00 -16.33
CA LEU A 352 -5.04 -47.56 -16.20
C LEU A 352 -5.63 -47.90 -17.57
N ASP A 353 -5.42 -47.07 -18.59
CA ASP A 353 -5.86 -47.32 -19.96
C ASP A 353 -5.25 -48.64 -20.49
N HIS A 354 -3.95 -48.87 -20.26
CA HIS A 354 -3.30 -50.15 -20.61
C HIS A 354 -3.91 -51.35 -19.87
N LYS A 355 -4.25 -51.20 -18.58
CA LYS A 355 -4.89 -52.27 -17.81
C LYS A 355 -6.30 -52.58 -18.32
N ILE A 356 -7.07 -51.55 -18.67
CA ILE A 356 -8.40 -51.70 -19.25
C ILE A 356 -8.30 -52.48 -20.56
N GLU A 357 -7.35 -52.12 -21.43
CA GLU A 357 -7.18 -52.80 -22.72
C GLU A 357 -6.74 -54.26 -22.55
N ALA A 358 -5.82 -54.54 -21.62
CA ALA A 358 -5.43 -55.92 -21.30
C ALA A 358 -6.60 -56.75 -20.78
N LEU A 359 -7.47 -56.17 -19.95
CA LEU A 359 -8.68 -56.83 -19.47
C LEU A 359 -9.67 -57.14 -20.62
N LYS A 360 -9.86 -56.23 -21.58
CA LYS A 360 -10.70 -56.50 -22.75
C LYS A 360 -10.19 -57.69 -23.57
N VAL A 361 -8.89 -57.74 -23.84
CA VAL A 361 -8.27 -58.87 -24.58
C VAL A 361 -8.47 -60.18 -23.82
N ASN A 362 -8.30 -60.17 -22.49
CA ASN A 362 -8.56 -61.34 -21.67
C ASN A 362 -10.02 -61.79 -21.74
N VAL A 363 -11.00 -60.88 -21.70
CA VAL A 363 -12.42 -61.23 -21.83
C VAL A 363 -12.68 -61.93 -23.17
N VAL A 364 -12.18 -61.38 -24.29
CA VAL A 364 -12.32 -62.01 -25.61
C VAL A 364 -11.69 -63.40 -25.64
N ARG A 365 -10.51 -63.58 -25.03
CA ARG A 365 -9.85 -64.89 -24.93
C ARG A 365 -10.68 -65.90 -24.14
N HIS A 366 -11.24 -65.49 -23.00
CA HIS A 366 -12.10 -66.37 -22.20
C HIS A 366 -13.38 -66.73 -22.95
N GLU A 367 -13.95 -65.81 -23.72
CA GLU A 367 -15.11 -66.09 -24.57
C GLU A 367 -14.80 -67.17 -25.61
N ILE A 368 -13.65 -67.08 -26.28
CA ILE A 368 -13.22 -68.11 -27.26
C ILE A 368 -13.12 -69.49 -26.59
N VAL A 369 -12.41 -69.57 -25.45
CA VAL A 369 -12.24 -70.83 -24.71
C VAL A 369 -13.59 -71.37 -24.22
N PHE A 370 -14.49 -70.50 -23.77
CA PHE A 370 -15.84 -70.89 -23.35
C PHE A 370 -16.62 -71.50 -24.51
N GLN A 371 -16.59 -70.89 -25.70
CA GLN A 371 -17.24 -71.41 -26.89
C GLN A 371 -16.64 -72.75 -27.36
N GLU A 372 -15.32 -72.93 -27.26
CA GLU A 372 -14.68 -74.22 -27.58
C GLU A 372 -15.20 -75.35 -26.68
N VAL A 373 -15.31 -75.09 -25.37
CA VAL A 373 -15.82 -76.07 -24.39
C VAL A 373 -17.30 -76.38 -24.62
N VAL A 374 -18.12 -75.36 -24.91
CA VAL A 374 -19.56 -75.54 -25.20
C VAL A 374 -19.80 -76.40 -26.44
N ASN A 375 -18.93 -76.27 -27.46
CA ASN A 375 -19.08 -76.97 -28.74
C ASN A 375 -18.34 -78.32 -28.80
N ALA A 376 -17.70 -78.77 -27.71
CA ALA A 376 -16.99 -80.04 -27.67
C ALA A 376 -17.96 -81.25 -27.72
N PRO A 377 -17.57 -82.39 -28.32
CA PRO A 377 -18.39 -83.61 -28.31
C PRO A 377 -18.56 -84.15 -26.88
N TRP A 378 -19.76 -84.70 -26.59
CA TRP A 378 -20.14 -85.24 -25.27
C TRP A 378 -19.55 -86.62 -24.98
#